data_AF-A0A2D7UZE0-F1
#
_entry.id   AF-A0A2D7UZE0-F1
#
_cell.length_a   1.000
_cell.length_b   1.000
_cell.length_c   1.000
_cell.angle_alpha   90.00
_cell.angle_beta   90.00
_cell.angle_gamma   90.00
#
_symmetry.space_group_name_H-M   'P 1'
#
loop_
_entity.id
_entity.type
_entity.pdbx_description
1 polymer ?
#
loop_
_entity_poly.entity_id
_entity_poly.type
_entity_poly.pdbx_seq_one_letter_code
_entity_poly.pdbx_strand_id
1 'polypeptide(L)'
;MQTLSLLAVDRERLKPFFSRVPELFEAHHHHTNQDPSGYEELLYKIHRPYTNDMLDMIDEWMGLEKRKISGEQEIMLRLFLLAIRYPDTLLFDSLDEVLVNDIRRLSAYLHFSSHTYTIWDDDTRKGLAKLGFVIPETKKADPFIYGAYVGTIELLKDLAPFTCFLEHDVPRQRLFQAALAAFGRE
;
A
#
# COMPACT_ATOMS: atom_id res chain seq x y z
N MET A 1 13.81 3.66 -14.61
CA MET A 1 13.23 4.41 -13.49
C MET A 1 12.99 5.84 -13.93
N GLN A 2 11.75 6.24 -14.22
CA GLN A 2 11.39 7.66 -14.20
C GLN A 2 11.00 7.99 -12.77
N THR A 3 11.99 8.34 -11.95
CA THR A 3 11.73 9.05 -10.70
C THR A 3 11.13 10.38 -11.12
N LEU A 4 9.82 10.58 -10.92
CA LEU A 4 9.19 11.88 -11.10
C LEU A 4 9.90 12.85 -10.15
N SER A 5 10.75 13.70 -10.72
CA SER A 5 11.42 14.73 -9.95
C SER A 5 10.36 15.63 -9.29
N LEU A 6 10.60 16.04 -8.04
CA LEU A 6 9.83 17.07 -7.35
C LEU A 6 9.62 18.33 -8.21
N LEU A 7 10.54 18.60 -9.16
CA LEU A 7 10.50 19.73 -10.09
C LEU A 7 9.50 19.55 -11.25
N ALA A 8 9.09 18.32 -11.56
CA ALA A 8 8.17 18.03 -12.66
C ALA A 8 6.70 17.96 -12.19
N VAL A 9 6.44 18.07 -10.89
CA VAL A 9 5.10 17.98 -10.32
C VAL A 9 4.40 19.34 -10.37
N ASP A 10 3.24 19.37 -11.00
CA ASP A 10 2.34 20.52 -10.99
C ASP A 10 1.66 20.65 -9.62
N ARG A 11 2.23 21.50 -8.76
CA ARG A 11 1.72 21.69 -7.38
C ARG A 11 0.30 22.25 -7.34
N GLU A 12 -0.13 22.98 -8.37
CA GLU A 12 -1.50 23.52 -8.43
C GLU A 12 -2.53 22.39 -8.57
N ARG A 13 -2.19 21.31 -9.30
CA ARG A 13 -3.05 20.11 -9.41
C ARG A 13 -3.20 19.36 -8.09
N LEU A 14 -2.25 19.50 -7.16
CA LEU A 14 -2.30 18.82 -5.88
C LEU A 14 -3.17 19.54 -4.84
N LYS A 15 -3.37 20.86 -5.00
CA LYS A 15 -4.10 21.68 -4.02
C LYS A 15 -5.50 21.15 -3.69
N PRO A 16 -6.36 20.77 -4.67
CA PRO A 16 -7.71 20.30 -4.37
C PRO A 16 -7.72 19.03 -3.52
N PHE A 17 -6.74 18.16 -3.73
CA PHE A 17 -6.57 16.95 -2.92
C PHE A 17 -6.06 17.29 -1.52
N PHE A 18 -4.95 18.04 -1.40
CA PHE A 18 -4.37 18.39 -0.11
C PHE A 18 -5.30 19.19 0.80
N SER A 19 -6.17 20.04 0.26
CA SER A 19 -7.17 20.75 1.07
C SER A 19 -8.23 19.84 1.69
N ARG A 20 -8.37 18.59 1.20
CA ARG A 20 -9.42 17.64 1.57
C ARG A 20 -8.90 16.33 2.15
N VAL A 21 -7.58 16.14 2.31
CA VAL A 21 -7.00 14.89 2.81
C VAL A 21 -7.67 14.40 4.10
N PRO A 22 -7.90 15.23 5.13
CA PRO A 22 -8.62 14.81 6.32
C PRO A 22 -10.03 14.26 6.05
N GLU A 23 -10.84 15.00 5.29
CA GLU A 23 -12.20 14.62 4.92
C GLU A 23 -12.23 13.30 4.12
N LEU A 24 -11.33 13.20 3.13
CA LEU A 24 -11.22 12.04 2.26
C LEU A 24 -10.75 10.78 3.02
N PHE A 25 -9.82 10.95 3.97
CA PHE A 25 -9.37 9.88 4.83
C PHE A 25 -10.52 9.36 5.70
N GLU A 26 -11.22 10.27 6.40
CA GLU A 26 -12.37 9.93 7.25
C GLU A 26 -13.47 9.19 6.48
N ALA A 27 -13.78 9.66 5.27
CA ALA A 27 -14.82 9.06 4.42
C ALA A 27 -14.48 7.63 3.97
N HIS A 28 -13.19 7.28 3.85
CA HIS A 28 -12.75 5.96 3.37
C HIS A 28 -12.41 5.02 4.51
N HIS A 29 -11.53 5.44 5.43
CA HIS A 29 -10.99 4.58 6.46
C HIS A 29 -12.06 4.07 7.43
N HIS A 30 -12.98 4.94 7.83
CA HIS A 30 -14.08 4.60 8.73
C HIS A 30 -15.31 4.02 8.03
N HIS A 31 -15.23 3.79 6.72
CA HIS A 31 -16.33 3.17 6.00
C HIS A 31 -16.46 1.69 6.41
N THR A 32 -17.66 1.23 6.72
CA THR A 32 -17.93 -0.14 7.22
C THR A 32 -17.35 -1.24 6.35
N ASN A 33 -17.36 -1.05 5.03
CA ASN A 33 -16.76 -1.98 4.05
C ASN A 33 -15.22 -2.04 4.07
N GLN A 34 -14.51 -1.30 4.92
CA GLN A 34 -13.04 -1.33 5.03
C GLN A 34 -12.51 -2.07 6.26
N ASP A 35 -13.40 -2.55 7.14
CA ASP A 35 -13.04 -3.21 8.41
C ASP A 35 -11.88 -2.51 9.16
N PRO A 36 -12.08 -1.26 9.61
CA PRO A 36 -11.04 -0.48 10.30
C PRO A 36 -10.57 -1.16 11.58
N SER A 37 -11.47 -1.80 12.34
CA SER A 37 -11.10 -2.50 13.57
C SER A 37 -10.23 -3.72 13.31
N GLY A 38 -10.55 -4.54 12.30
CA GLY A 38 -9.69 -5.64 11.90
C GLY A 38 -8.33 -5.17 11.36
N TYR A 39 -8.31 -4.05 10.63
CA TYR A 39 -7.07 -3.43 10.17
C TYR A 39 -6.17 -3.03 11.35
N GLU A 40 -6.70 -2.29 12.33
CA GLU A 40 -5.96 -1.86 13.53
C GLU A 40 -5.46 -3.06 14.33
N GLU A 41 -6.28 -4.09 14.52
CA GLU A 41 -5.89 -5.31 15.21
C GLU A 41 -4.69 -5.99 14.55
N LEU A 42 -4.66 -6.06 13.21
CA LEU A 42 -3.53 -6.60 12.47
C LEU A 42 -2.24 -5.77 12.65
N LEU A 43 -2.34 -4.45 12.81
CA LEU A 43 -1.14 -3.62 13.05
C LEU A 43 -0.37 -4.06 14.30
N TYR A 44 -1.06 -4.57 15.31
CA TYR A 44 -0.47 -5.04 16.57
C TYR A 44 -0.15 -6.53 16.57
N LYS A 45 -0.96 -7.36 15.90
CA LYS A 45 -0.77 -8.81 15.88
C LYS A 45 0.34 -9.28 14.95
N ILE A 46 0.60 -8.55 13.88
CA ILE A 46 1.64 -8.92 12.92
C ILE A 46 2.99 -8.40 13.44
N HIS A 47 3.82 -9.32 13.93
CA HIS A 47 5.11 -8.99 14.50
C HIS A 47 6.18 -10.01 14.12
N ARG A 48 7.46 -9.65 14.35
CA ARG A 48 8.56 -10.59 14.14
C ARG A 48 8.67 -11.56 15.33
N PRO A 49 9.09 -12.82 15.10
CA PRO A 49 9.28 -13.46 13.80
C PRO A 49 7.93 -13.77 13.12
N TYR A 50 7.86 -13.58 11.79
CA TYR A 50 6.62 -13.81 11.04
C TYR A 50 6.26 -15.30 10.97
N THR A 51 4.98 -15.62 11.17
CA THR A 51 4.43 -16.99 11.07
C THR A 51 3.44 -17.10 9.91
N ASN A 52 3.13 -18.33 9.49
CA ASN A 52 2.10 -18.55 8.47
C ASN A 52 0.72 -18.12 8.99
N ASP A 53 0.43 -18.34 10.27
CA ASP A 53 -0.81 -17.91 10.91
C ASP A 53 -0.99 -16.39 10.81
N MET A 54 0.07 -15.61 11.04
CA MET A 54 0.03 -14.15 10.85
C MET A 54 -0.32 -13.76 9.40
N LEU A 55 0.26 -14.44 8.41
CA LEU A 55 -0.06 -14.19 7.02
C LEU A 55 -1.49 -14.64 6.65
N ASP A 56 -2.00 -15.70 7.28
CA ASP A 56 -3.39 -16.14 7.15
C ASP A 56 -4.35 -15.09 7.70
N MET A 57 -4.04 -14.46 8.84
CA MET A 57 -4.86 -13.37 9.39
C MET A 57 -4.97 -12.18 8.43
N ILE A 58 -3.89 -11.86 7.70
CA ILE A 58 -3.92 -10.82 6.66
C ILE A 58 -4.79 -11.25 5.48
N ASP A 59 -4.68 -12.51 5.03
CA ASP A 59 -5.54 -13.03 3.96
C ASP A 59 -7.02 -13.01 4.34
N GLU A 60 -7.34 -13.40 5.58
CA GLU A 60 -8.70 -13.40 6.13
C GLU A 60 -9.29 -11.99 6.14
N TRP A 61 -8.54 -10.99 6.63
CA TRP A 61 -8.96 -9.59 6.59
C TRP A 61 -9.14 -9.06 5.16
N MET A 62 -8.28 -9.49 4.23
CA MET A 62 -8.43 -9.16 2.80
C MET A 62 -9.59 -9.89 2.12
N GLY A 63 -10.24 -10.85 2.78
CA GLY A 63 -11.29 -11.70 2.21
C GLY A 63 -10.76 -12.68 1.15
N LEU A 64 -9.50 -13.10 1.25
CA LEU A 64 -8.85 -14.00 0.30
C LEU A 64 -8.83 -15.45 0.79
N GLU A 65 -8.86 -16.41 -0.14
CA GLU A 65 -8.61 -17.83 0.18
C GLU A 65 -7.17 -18.04 0.68
N LYS A 66 -6.96 -19.00 1.59
CA LYS A 66 -5.61 -19.37 2.03
C LYS A 66 -4.67 -19.68 0.86
N ARG A 67 -3.41 -19.25 1.00
CA ARG A 67 -2.35 -19.52 0.02
C ARG A 67 -2.22 -21.03 -0.23
N LYS A 68 -2.09 -21.40 -1.50
CA LYS A 68 -1.82 -22.78 -1.94
C LYS A 68 -0.36 -22.86 -2.40
N ILE A 69 0.56 -22.85 -1.43
CA ILE A 69 2.01 -22.82 -1.65
C ILE A 69 2.70 -23.95 -0.87
N SER A 70 3.90 -24.33 -1.30
CA SER A 70 4.70 -25.36 -0.62
C SER A 70 5.38 -24.81 0.66
N GLY A 71 5.83 -25.69 1.54
CA GLY A 71 6.59 -25.27 2.73
C GLY A 71 7.90 -24.53 2.41
N GLU A 72 8.53 -24.82 1.26
CA GLU A 72 9.69 -24.08 0.77
C GLU A 72 9.32 -22.64 0.39
N GLN A 73 8.19 -22.47 -0.31
CA GLN A 73 7.65 -21.17 -0.69
C GLN A 73 7.24 -20.34 0.53
N GLU A 74 6.71 -20.96 1.59
CA GLU A 74 6.43 -20.29 2.86
C GLU A 74 7.70 -19.79 3.55
N ILE A 75 8.78 -20.56 3.53
CA ILE A 75 10.08 -20.14 4.06
C ILE A 75 10.63 -18.97 3.24
N MET A 76 10.62 -19.09 1.91
CA MET A 76 11.05 -18.03 0.99
C MET A 76 10.30 -16.73 1.24
N LEU A 77 8.96 -16.78 1.31
CA LEU A 77 8.12 -15.61 1.56
C LEU A 77 8.47 -14.93 2.90
N ARG A 78 8.65 -15.69 3.97
CA ARG A 78 9.00 -15.13 5.29
C ARG A 78 10.39 -14.51 5.30
N LEU A 79 11.38 -15.14 4.65
CA LEU A 79 12.73 -14.59 4.52
C LEU A 79 12.72 -13.31 3.69
N PHE A 80 11.95 -13.30 2.60
CA PHE A 80 11.74 -12.12 1.77
C PHE A 80 11.17 -10.95 2.60
N LEU A 81 10.11 -11.18 3.39
CA LEU A 81 9.50 -10.14 4.24
C LEU A 81 10.47 -9.60 5.31
N LEU A 82 11.44 -10.40 5.75
CA LEU A 82 12.50 -9.95 6.67
C LEU A 82 13.59 -9.13 5.95
N ALA A 83 13.89 -9.48 4.71
CA ALA A 83 14.99 -8.93 3.93
C ALA A 83 14.63 -7.61 3.24
N ILE A 84 13.44 -7.50 2.66
CA ILE A 84 13.02 -6.33 1.89
C ILE A 84 13.03 -5.06 2.75
N ARG A 85 13.40 -3.93 2.12
CA ARG A 85 13.56 -2.63 2.78
C ARG A 85 12.81 -1.57 2.01
N TYR A 86 11.97 -0.80 2.70
CA TYR A 86 11.29 0.34 2.09
C TYR A 86 12.28 1.36 1.53
N PRO A 87 12.06 1.94 0.33
CA PRO A 87 10.96 1.71 -0.62
C PRO A 87 11.27 0.68 -1.74
N ASP A 88 12.29 -0.18 -1.57
CA ASP A 88 12.75 -1.10 -2.61
C ASP A 88 11.73 -2.19 -2.93
N THR A 89 11.46 -2.39 -4.23
CA THR A 89 10.55 -3.41 -4.75
C THR A 89 11.26 -4.45 -5.61
N LEU A 90 12.54 -4.25 -5.95
CA LEU A 90 13.27 -5.12 -6.90
C LEU A 90 13.44 -6.55 -6.37
N LEU A 91 13.39 -6.75 -5.05
CA LEU A 91 13.48 -8.08 -4.45
C LEU A 91 12.28 -8.99 -4.84
N PHE A 92 11.22 -8.44 -5.43
CA PHE A 92 10.10 -9.24 -5.94
C PHE A 92 10.56 -10.25 -7.01
N ASP A 93 11.60 -9.90 -7.79
CA ASP A 93 12.17 -10.77 -8.82
C ASP A 93 12.83 -12.04 -8.25
N SER A 94 13.08 -12.09 -6.93
CA SER A 94 13.61 -13.28 -6.24
C SER A 94 12.53 -14.28 -5.81
N LEU A 95 11.25 -13.93 -5.93
CA LEU A 95 10.13 -14.76 -5.51
C LEU A 95 9.62 -15.63 -6.66
N ASP A 96 9.12 -16.81 -6.31
CA ASP A 96 8.39 -17.68 -7.24
C ASP A 96 7.15 -16.97 -7.81
N GLU A 97 6.79 -17.31 -9.06
CA GLU A 97 5.63 -16.71 -9.75
C GLU A 97 4.34 -16.80 -8.93
N VAL A 98 4.14 -17.89 -8.18
CA VAL A 98 2.95 -18.08 -7.33
C VAL A 98 2.84 -17.06 -6.19
N LEU A 99 3.95 -16.47 -5.76
CA LEU A 99 4.00 -15.47 -4.68
C LEU A 99 3.82 -14.04 -5.20
N VAL A 100 4.06 -13.81 -6.49
CA VAL A 100 3.93 -12.51 -7.16
C VAL A 100 2.73 -12.45 -8.11
N ASN A 101 1.89 -13.47 -8.16
CA ASN A 101 0.71 -13.48 -9.05
C ASN A 101 -0.44 -12.59 -8.58
N ASP A 102 -0.41 -12.14 -7.32
CA ASP A 102 -1.41 -11.28 -6.68
C ASP A 102 -0.74 -10.13 -5.95
N ILE A 103 -0.74 -8.96 -6.58
CA ILE A 103 -0.17 -7.73 -6.00
C ILE A 103 -0.94 -7.26 -4.76
N ARG A 104 -2.26 -7.49 -4.68
CA ARG A 104 -3.06 -7.06 -3.52
C ARG A 104 -2.63 -7.82 -2.28
N ARG A 105 -2.43 -9.14 -2.42
CA ARG A 105 -1.90 -9.98 -1.35
C ARG A 105 -0.48 -9.58 -0.94
N LEU A 106 0.46 -9.50 -1.88
CA LEU A 106 1.87 -9.23 -1.55
C LEU A 106 2.04 -7.83 -0.92
N SER A 107 1.35 -6.82 -1.45
CA SER A 107 1.37 -5.47 -0.89
C SER A 107 0.76 -5.40 0.52
N ALA A 108 -0.28 -6.20 0.82
CA ALA A 108 -0.82 -6.30 2.18
C ALA A 108 0.19 -6.92 3.15
N TYR A 109 0.89 -7.99 2.76
CA TYR A 109 1.95 -8.56 3.59
C TYR A 109 3.08 -7.57 3.87
N LEU A 110 3.52 -6.83 2.86
CA LEU A 110 4.50 -5.77 3.01
C LEU A 110 4.01 -4.65 3.92
N HIS A 111 2.75 -4.26 3.79
CA HIS A 111 2.14 -3.23 4.61
C HIS A 111 2.14 -3.62 6.09
N PHE A 112 1.60 -4.79 6.46
CA PHE A 112 1.51 -5.18 7.87
C PHE A 112 2.85 -5.62 8.48
N SER A 113 3.80 -6.08 7.66
CA SER A 113 5.12 -6.49 8.16
C SER A 113 6.05 -5.31 8.47
N SER A 114 5.85 -4.15 7.82
CA SER A 114 6.77 -3.00 7.89
C SER A 114 6.10 -1.65 8.17
N HIS A 115 4.77 -1.59 8.09
CA HIS A 115 3.93 -0.40 8.28
C HIS A 115 4.24 0.76 7.32
N THR A 116 5.02 0.52 6.26
CA THR A 116 5.53 1.59 5.36
C THR A 116 5.09 1.44 3.91
N TYR A 117 4.94 0.21 3.42
CA TYR A 117 4.40 -0.02 2.07
C TYR A 117 2.90 0.27 1.98
N THR A 118 2.41 0.69 0.82
CA THR A 118 0.98 0.88 0.55
C THR A 118 0.32 -0.39 0.07
N ILE A 119 -0.88 -0.69 0.52
CA ILE A 119 -1.67 -1.78 -0.07
C ILE A 119 -2.06 -1.37 -1.50
N TRP A 120 -1.99 -2.29 -2.45
CA TRP A 120 -2.44 -2.03 -3.81
C TRP A 120 -3.97 -1.88 -3.85
N ASP A 121 -4.43 -0.74 -4.35
CA ASP A 121 -5.84 -0.41 -4.48
C ASP A 121 -6.09 0.37 -5.78
N ASP A 122 -7.06 -0.08 -6.58
CA ASP A 122 -7.35 0.52 -7.88
C ASP A 122 -7.96 1.91 -7.75
N ASP A 123 -8.70 2.18 -6.67
CA ASP A 123 -9.25 3.51 -6.44
C ASP A 123 -8.15 4.50 -6.06
N THR A 124 -7.18 4.10 -5.22
CA THR A 124 -5.95 4.88 -5.00
C THR A 124 -5.23 5.18 -6.32
N ARG A 125 -5.09 4.17 -7.20
CA ARG A 125 -4.47 4.33 -8.53
C ARG A 125 -5.22 5.35 -9.40
N LYS A 126 -6.55 5.33 -9.40
CA LYS A 126 -7.38 6.34 -10.08
C LYS A 126 -7.21 7.73 -9.46
N GLY A 127 -7.12 7.82 -8.13
CA GLY A 127 -6.82 9.06 -7.41
C GLY A 127 -5.49 9.67 -7.85
N LEU A 128 -4.43 8.85 -7.93
CA LEU A 128 -3.13 9.26 -8.47
C LEU A 128 -3.24 9.78 -9.91
N ALA A 129 -4.02 9.11 -10.76
CA ALA A 129 -4.23 9.53 -12.14
C ALA A 129 -4.90 10.91 -12.25
N LYS A 130 -5.87 11.22 -11.38
CA LYS A 130 -6.49 12.57 -11.29
C LYS A 130 -5.48 13.67 -10.94
N LEU A 131 -4.45 13.33 -10.18
CA LEU A 131 -3.35 14.24 -9.83
C LEU A 131 -2.29 14.35 -10.93
N GLY A 132 -2.43 13.58 -12.02
CA GLY A 132 -1.49 13.55 -13.15
C GLY A 132 -0.48 12.42 -13.12
N PHE A 133 -0.60 11.48 -12.18
CA PHE A 133 0.29 10.33 -12.04
C PHE A 133 -0.37 9.06 -12.57
N VAL A 134 -0.10 8.71 -13.82
CA VAL A 134 -0.68 7.51 -14.45
C VAL A 134 0.19 6.29 -14.15
N ILE A 135 -0.32 5.42 -13.28
CA ILE A 135 0.27 4.12 -12.98
C ILE A 135 -0.48 3.03 -13.79
N PRO A 136 0.23 2.15 -14.51
CA PRO A 136 -0.37 1.03 -15.21
C PRO A 136 -1.17 0.10 -14.27
N GLU A 137 -2.24 -0.50 -14.80
CA GLU A 137 -2.95 -1.57 -14.10
C GLU A 137 -2.11 -2.85 -14.10
N THR A 138 -2.14 -3.61 -13.01
CA THR A 138 -1.54 -4.94 -12.93
C THR A 138 -2.27 -5.81 -11.93
N LYS A 139 -2.26 -7.13 -12.18
CA LYS A 139 -2.65 -8.16 -11.21
C LYS A 139 -1.45 -8.80 -10.54
N LYS A 140 -0.31 -8.87 -11.25
CA LYS A 140 0.94 -9.41 -10.74
C LYS A 140 1.73 -8.33 -10.03
N ALA A 141 2.49 -8.71 -9.02
CA ALA A 141 3.42 -7.85 -8.33
C ALA A 141 4.66 -7.58 -9.18
N ASP A 142 4.50 -6.70 -10.17
CA ASP A 142 5.60 -6.17 -10.95
C ASP A 142 6.36 -5.12 -10.12
N PRO A 143 7.69 -5.27 -9.94
CA PRO A 143 8.46 -4.40 -9.08
C PRO A 143 8.47 -2.95 -9.57
N PHE A 144 8.41 -2.71 -10.88
CA PHE A 144 8.45 -1.36 -11.44
C PHE A 144 7.08 -0.67 -11.32
N ILE A 145 5.99 -1.38 -11.62
CA ILE A 145 4.63 -0.83 -11.49
C ILE A 145 4.32 -0.55 -10.02
N TYR A 146 4.56 -1.51 -9.13
CA TYR A 146 4.32 -1.33 -7.71
C TYR A 146 5.28 -0.30 -7.08
N GLY A 147 6.55 -0.29 -7.51
CA GLY A 147 7.52 0.73 -7.09
C GLY A 147 7.10 2.14 -7.50
N ALA A 148 6.56 2.32 -8.71
CA ALA A 148 6.01 3.61 -9.14
C ALA A 148 4.79 4.01 -8.31
N TYR A 149 3.91 3.07 -7.97
CA TYR A 149 2.75 3.31 -7.10
C TYR A 149 3.16 3.77 -5.70
N VAL A 150 4.02 3.00 -5.01
CA VAL A 150 4.52 3.32 -3.67
C VAL A 150 5.31 4.63 -3.68
N GLY A 151 6.24 4.79 -4.64
CA GLY A 151 7.09 5.97 -4.76
C GLY A 151 6.31 7.25 -5.05
N THR A 152 5.22 7.17 -5.80
CA THR A 152 4.35 8.34 -6.04
C THR A 152 3.62 8.76 -4.77
N ILE A 153 3.17 7.80 -3.96
CA ILE A 153 2.51 8.11 -2.68
C ILE A 153 3.52 8.70 -1.68
N GLU A 154 4.77 8.22 -1.68
CA GLU A 154 5.85 8.85 -0.90
C GLU A 154 6.12 10.29 -1.34
N LEU A 155 6.21 10.52 -2.65
CA LEU A 155 6.37 11.87 -3.22
C LEU A 155 5.24 12.82 -2.80
N LEU A 156 4.00 12.33 -2.75
CA LEU A 156 2.86 13.12 -2.29
C LEU A 156 2.97 13.47 -0.81
N LYS A 157 3.45 12.56 0.04
CA LYS A 157 3.72 12.84 1.46
C LYS A 157 4.78 13.91 1.64
N ASP A 158 5.85 13.87 0.84
CA ASP A 158 6.92 14.87 0.89
C ASP A 158 6.44 16.27 0.44
N LEU A 159 5.45 16.32 -0.45
CA LEU A 159 4.85 17.56 -0.94
C LEU A 159 3.69 18.07 -0.09
N ALA A 160 3.16 17.25 0.82
CA ALA A 160 1.95 17.56 1.55
C ALA A 160 2.17 18.69 2.56
N PRO A 161 1.26 19.70 2.61
CA PRO A 161 1.23 20.67 3.69
C PRO A 161 1.05 20.00 5.05
N PHE A 162 1.56 20.62 6.12
CA PHE A 162 1.46 20.09 7.48
C PHE A 162 -0.01 19.82 7.91
N THR A 163 -0.96 20.56 7.35
CA THR A 163 -2.41 20.42 7.60
C THR A 163 -2.99 19.08 7.13
N CYS A 164 -2.27 18.34 6.29
CA CYS A 164 -2.69 17.01 5.84
C CYS A 164 -2.39 15.91 6.87
N PHE A 165 -1.51 16.18 7.85
CA PHE A 165 -1.09 15.18 8.83
C PHE A 165 -1.99 15.26 10.06
N LEU A 166 -2.99 14.38 10.09
CA LEU A 166 -3.83 14.15 11.25
C LEU A 166 -3.07 13.32 12.30
N GLU A 167 -3.34 13.58 13.57
CA GLU A 167 -2.93 12.70 14.66
C GLU A 167 -3.87 11.49 14.68
N HIS A 168 -3.34 10.32 14.32
CA HIS A 168 -4.09 9.07 14.24
C HIS A 168 -3.16 7.89 14.45
N ASP A 169 -3.73 6.77 14.92
CA ASP A 169 -3.02 5.51 15.16
C ASP A 169 -2.64 4.72 13.90
N VAL A 170 -2.95 5.23 12.70
CA VAL A 170 -2.61 4.56 11.43
C VAL A 170 -1.30 5.07 10.85
N PRO A 171 -0.53 4.22 10.15
CA PRO A 171 0.65 4.67 9.42
C PRO A 171 0.30 5.79 8.43
N ARG A 172 1.15 6.82 8.35
CA ARG A 172 0.96 7.95 7.40
C ARG A 172 0.76 7.49 5.96
N GLN A 173 1.39 6.37 5.59
CA GLN A 173 1.20 5.78 4.28
C GLN A 173 -0.25 5.37 4.02
N ARG A 174 -0.91 4.76 5.02
CA ARG A 174 -2.31 4.37 4.95
C ARG A 174 -3.22 5.58 4.85
N LEU A 175 -2.90 6.66 5.58
CA LEU A 175 -3.67 7.91 5.53
C LEU A 175 -3.75 8.46 4.11
N PHE A 176 -2.61 8.64 3.44
CA PHE A 176 -2.59 9.14 2.06
C PHE A 176 -3.21 8.15 1.08
N GLN A 177 -2.98 6.85 1.26
CA GLN A 177 -3.58 5.82 0.42
C GLN A 177 -5.11 5.86 0.47
N ALA A 178 -5.71 5.89 1.67
CA ALA A 178 -7.15 5.91 1.85
C ALA A 178 -7.77 7.22 1.33
N ALA A 179 -7.13 8.37 1.58
CA ALA A 179 -7.57 9.65 1.03
C ALA A 179 -7.54 9.64 -0.52
N LEU A 180 -6.50 9.09 -1.13
CA LEU A 180 -6.42 8.92 -2.59
C LEU A 180 -7.49 7.97 -3.12
N ALA A 181 -7.82 6.91 -2.39
CA ALA A 181 -8.88 5.99 -2.78
C ALA A 181 -10.25 6.68 -2.78
N ALA A 182 -10.58 7.45 -1.74
CA ALA A 182 -11.78 8.28 -1.73
C ALA A 182 -11.79 9.24 -2.93
N PHE A 183 -10.69 9.97 -3.15
CA PHE A 183 -10.57 10.91 -4.26
C PHE A 183 -10.70 10.24 -5.63
N GLY A 184 -10.24 8.99 -5.78
CA GLY A 184 -10.35 8.22 -7.00
C GLY A 184 -11.76 7.69 -7.31
N ARG A 185 -12.63 7.57 -6.29
CA ARG A 185 -14.03 7.12 -6.44
C ARG A 185 -14.99 8.24 -6.87
N GLU A 186 -14.64 9.49 -6.59
CA GLU A 186 -15.37 10.67 -7.09
C GLU A 186 -15.41 10.70 -8.64
#